data_AF-A0A1I0YJ91-F1
#
_entry.id   AF-A0A1I0YJ91-F1
#
_cell.length_a   1.000
_cell.length_b   1.000
_cell.length_c   1.000
_cell.angle_alpha   90.00
_cell.angle_beta   90.00
_cell.angle_gamma   90.00
#
_symmetry.space_group_name_H-M   'P 1'
#
loop_
_entity.id
_entity.type
_entity.pdbx_description
1 polymer ?
#
loop_
_entity_poly.entity_id
_entity_poly.type
_entity_poly.pdbx_seq_one_letter_code
_entity_poly.pdbx_strand_id
1 'polypeptide(L)'
;MATGLQPSQLAIVINDAEPNSVEVGEYYRQSHAIPAANIVHVSIPNRPAKLSADQFAQLKGRINEQLKPGIQAVLMVWSAPYAVECNSITSAFTLGFDAAQCVKTCDPGKPSAYFNSTVTQPFTQLGLRLSMLLPVDFVEEAKAVVDRGKASGFAVPKASAYYLRTTEASRNSRAAFFPPDGVVNQRKLTIKNIKANSLEGAQDVMVYQTGMSKVDKLDTLRFLPGALADHLTSFGGDLRGNGQMSSQRWLEAGATASYGTVTEPCNYWQKFPNPTVLLRHYLSGVTALEAYWRSVAWPAQGLFIGDPLAAPYASYRR
;
A
#
# COMPACT_ATOMS: atom_id res chain seq x y z
N MET A 1 20.42 2.40 -12.65
CA MET A 1 19.04 2.81 -12.31
C MET A 1 18.32 1.58 -11.84
N ALA A 2 17.61 1.63 -10.70
CA ALA A 2 16.84 0.48 -10.24
C ALA A 2 15.62 0.30 -11.15
N THR A 3 15.47 -0.89 -11.74
CA THR A 3 14.26 -1.26 -12.46
C THR A 3 13.26 -1.73 -11.40
N GLY A 4 12.15 -1.01 -11.22
CA GLY A 4 11.08 -1.42 -10.31
C GLY A 4 10.39 -2.70 -10.77
N LEU A 5 9.53 -3.25 -9.93
CA LEU A 5 8.70 -4.42 -10.23
C LEU A 5 8.02 -4.30 -11.60
N GLN A 6 8.14 -5.35 -12.42
CA GLN A 6 7.54 -5.39 -13.77
C GLN A 6 6.22 -6.16 -13.81
N PRO A 7 5.32 -5.89 -14.78
CA PRO A 7 4.08 -6.66 -14.99
C PRO A 7 4.27 -8.18 -15.01
N SER A 8 5.35 -8.66 -15.64
CA SER A 8 5.67 -10.09 -15.72
C SER A 8 6.08 -10.74 -14.38
N GLN A 9 6.37 -9.92 -13.37
CA GLN A 9 6.82 -10.33 -12.04
C GLN A 9 5.72 -10.21 -10.98
N LEU A 10 4.56 -9.68 -11.36
CA LEU A 10 3.37 -9.59 -10.52
C LEU A 10 2.39 -10.70 -10.91
N ALA A 11 1.87 -11.39 -9.89
CA ALA A 11 0.67 -12.20 -10.03
C ALA A 11 -0.55 -11.45 -9.47
N ILE A 12 -1.71 -11.65 -10.08
CA ILE A 12 -2.99 -11.16 -9.55
C ILE A 12 -3.80 -12.35 -9.05
N VAL A 13 -4.38 -12.22 -7.85
CA VAL A 13 -5.22 -13.25 -7.24
C VAL A 13 -6.67 -12.77 -7.30
N ILE A 14 -7.49 -13.51 -8.03
CA ILE A 14 -8.91 -13.26 -8.25
C ILE A 14 -9.72 -14.20 -7.35
N ASN A 15 -10.69 -13.63 -6.63
CA ASN A 15 -11.67 -14.38 -5.85
C ASN A 15 -12.91 -14.68 -6.70
N ASP A 16 -13.03 -15.91 -7.19
CA ASP A 16 -14.14 -16.32 -8.06
C ASP A 16 -15.51 -16.31 -7.36
N ALA A 17 -15.53 -16.28 -6.03
CA ALA A 17 -16.76 -16.12 -5.26
C ALA A 17 -17.28 -14.67 -5.19
N GLU A 18 -16.55 -13.70 -5.76
CA GLU A 18 -16.90 -12.29 -5.76
C GLU A 18 -16.87 -11.71 -7.19
N PRO A 19 -18.03 -11.43 -7.82
CA PRO A 19 -18.08 -10.91 -9.19
C PRO A 19 -17.26 -9.64 -9.41
N ASN A 20 -17.23 -8.73 -8.42
CA ASN A 20 -16.41 -7.51 -8.48
C ASN A 20 -14.91 -7.83 -8.58
N SER A 21 -14.46 -8.88 -7.89
CA SER A 21 -13.06 -9.35 -7.95
C SER A 21 -12.70 -9.83 -9.35
N VAL A 22 -13.59 -10.62 -9.97
CA VAL A 22 -13.41 -11.13 -11.33
C VAL A 22 -13.32 -9.98 -12.34
N GLU A 23 -14.28 -9.05 -12.28
CA GLU A 23 -14.33 -7.91 -13.20
C GLU A 23 -13.11 -7.00 -13.06
N VAL A 24 -12.80 -6.57 -11.83
CA VAL A 24 -11.66 -5.68 -11.56
C VAL A 24 -10.34 -6.39 -11.84
N GLY A 25 -10.24 -7.70 -11.55
CA GLY A 25 -9.05 -8.51 -11.82
C GLY A 25 -8.73 -8.56 -13.31
N GLU A 26 -9.73 -8.82 -14.15
CA GLU A 26 -9.56 -8.79 -15.61
C GLU A 26 -9.23 -7.38 -16.12
N TYR A 27 -9.89 -6.35 -15.57
CA TYR A 27 -9.57 -4.97 -15.91
C TYR A 27 -8.11 -4.61 -15.58
N TYR A 28 -7.65 -4.97 -14.38
CA TYR A 28 -6.27 -4.74 -13.95
C TYR A 28 -5.28 -5.48 -14.86
N ARG A 29 -5.57 -6.75 -15.16
CA ARG A 29 -4.73 -7.57 -16.04
C ARG A 29 -4.51 -6.90 -17.40
N GLN A 30 -5.59 -6.44 -18.03
CA GLN A 30 -5.55 -5.79 -19.33
C GLN A 30 -4.85 -4.42 -19.25
N SER A 31 -5.17 -3.64 -18.23
CA SER A 31 -4.64 -2.28 -18.05
C SER A 31 -3.13 -2.23 -17.86
N HIS A 32 -2.57 -3.21 -17.14
CA HIS A 32 -1.13 -3.31 -16.86
C HIS A 32 -0.39 -4.36 -17.71
N ALA A 33 -1.07 -4.98 -18.68
CA ALA A 33 -0.52 -6.06 -19.49
C ALA A 33 0.08 -7.20 -18.64
N ILE A 34 -0.61 -7.58 -17.56
CA ILE A 34 -0.22 -8.74 -16.74
C ILE A 34 -0.38 -10.00 -17.61
N PRO A 35 0.64 -10.87 -17.71
CA PRO A 35 0.53 -12.11 -18.45
C PRO A 35 -0.63 -12.96 -17.94
N ALA A 36 -1.43 -13.56 -18.84
CA ALA A 36 -2.54 -14.43 -18.45
C ALA A 36 -2.12 -15.59 -17.55
N ALA A 37 -0.88 -16.06 -17.71
CA ALA A 37 -0.33 -17.13 -16.91
C ALA A 37 0.18 -16.69 -15.51
N ASN A 38 -0.02 -15.41 -15.15
CA ASN A 38 0.22 -14.86 -13.82
C ASN A 38 -1.09 -14.58 -13.07
N ILE A 39 -2.23 -15.03 -13.59
CA ILE A 39 -3.51 -14.99 -12.88
C ILE A 39 -3.60 -16.23 -11.98
N VAL A 40 -4.00 -16.00 -10.74
CA VAL A 40 -4.27 -17.04 -9.74
C VAL A 40 -5.73 -16.94 -9.35
N HIS A 41 -6.41 -18.09 -9.29
CA HIS A 41 -7.81 -18.16 -8.91
C HIS A 41 -7.97 -18.80 -7.53
N VAL A 42 -8.82 -18.20 -6.71
CA VAL A 42 -9.21 -18.73 -5.39
C VAL A 42 -10.71 -18.55 -5.20
N SER A 43 -11.28 -19.29 -4.25
CA SER A 43 -12.66 -19.10 -3.82
C SER A 43 -12.70 -18.79 -2.33
N ILE A 44 -13.19 -17.60 -1.98
CA ILE A 44 -13.37 -17.13 -0.62
C ILE A 44 -14.83 -16.68 -0.46
N PRO A 45 -15.75 -17.59 -0.13
CA PRO A 45 -17.15 -17.26 0.03
C PRO A 45 -17.38 -16.37 1.26
N ASN A 46 -18.50 -15.65 1.28
CA ASN A 46 -18.98 -14.83 2.40
C ASN A 46 -18.09 -13.66 2.82
N ARG A 47 -16.94 -13.45 2.16
CA ARG A 47 -16.06 -12.28 2.31
C ARG A 47 -15.77 -11.94 3.80
N PRO A 48 -15.27 -12.90 4.60
CA PRO A 48 -14.99 -12.65 6.01
C PRO A 48 -13.95 -11.53 6.13
N ALA A 49 -14.14 -10.58 7.05
CA ALA A 49 -13.15 -9.52 7.27
C ALA A 49 -11.78 -10.07 7.68
N LYS A 50 -11.80 -11.16 8.47
CA LYS A 50 -10.65 -11.79 9.09
C LYS A 50 -10.68 -13.30 8.88
N LEU A 51 -9.54 -13.88 8.56
CA LEU A 51 -9.31 -15.32 8.54
C LEU A 51 -8.69 -15.80 9.85
N SER A 52 -8.96 -17.04 10.23
CA SER A 52 -8.13 -17.75 11.20
C SER A 52 -6.76 -18.12 10.60
N ALA A 53 -5.79 -18.46 11.46
CA ALA A 53 -4.48 -18.94 11.01
C ALA A 53 -4.57 -20.15 10.05
N ASP A 54 -5.46 -21.11 10.35
CA ASP A 54 -5.66 -22.31 9.52
C ASP A 54 -6.32 -21.99 8.18
N GLN A 55 -7.36 -21.14 8.18
CA GLN A 55 -8.01 -20.69 6.95
C GLN A 55 -7.02 -19.95 6.04
N PHE A 56 -6.17 -19.12 6.65
CA PHE A 56 -5.12 -18.43 5.93
C PHE A 56 -4.05 -19.38 5.39
N ALA A 57 -3.62 -20.38 6.16
CA ALA A 57 -2.64 -21.37 5.69
C ALA A 57 -3.15 -22.12 4.45
N GLN A 58 -4.42 -22.53 4.45
CA GLN A 58 -5.07 -23.15 3.29
C GLN A 58 -5.14 -22.20 2.08
N LEU A 59 -5.56 -20.94 2.29
CA LEU A 59 -5.60 -19.94 1.23
C LEU A 59 -4.21 -19.69 0.63
N LYS A 60 -3.19 -19.49 1.48
CA LYS A 60 -1.82 -19.27 1.07
C LYS A 60 -1.25 -20.45 0.28
N GLY A 61 -1.57 -21.69 0.69
CA GLY A 61 -1.23 -22.91 -0.02
C GLY A 61 -1.76 -22.91 -1.45
N ARG A 62 -3.08 -22.72 -1.61
CA ARG A 62 -3.74 -22.65 -2.93
C ARG A 62 -3.19 -21.55 -3.84
N ILE A 63 -2.86 -20.39 -3.28
CA ILE A 63 -2.22 -19.31 -4.04
C ILE A 63 -0.84 -19.77 -4.50
N ASN A 64 0.02 -20.23 -3.58
CA ASN A 64 1.40 -20.59 -3.87
C ASN A 64 1.54 -21.72 -4.91
N GLU A 65 0.64 -22.70 -4.91
CA GLU A 65 0.63 -23.80 -5.88
C GLU A 65 0.46 -23.32 -7.33
N GLN A 66 -0.16 -22.16 -7.54
CA GLN A 66 -0.40 -21.57 -8.85
C GLN A 66 0.69 -20.55 -9.25
N LEU A 67 1.55 -20.14 -8.32
CA LEU A 67 2.57 -19.12 -8.58
C LEU A 67 3.78 -19.69 -9.30
N LYS A 68 4.24 -18.95 -10.32
CA LYS A 68 5.46 -19.27 -11.05
C LYS A 68 6.72 -18.81 -10.29
N PRO A 69 7.89 -19.46 -10.52
CA PRO A 69 9.14 -19.08 -9.86
C PRO A 69 9.57 -17.61 -10.07
N GLY A 70 9.20 -17.01 -11.20
CA GLY A 70 9.54 -15.62 -11.54
C GLY A 70 8.70 -14.56 -10.82
N ILE A 71 7.65 -14.95 -10.09
CA ILE A 71 6.75 -14.01 -9.41
C ILE A 71 7.38 -13.47 -8.13
N GLN A 72 7.62 -12.16 -8.14
CA GLN A 72 8.19 -11.41 -7.03
C GLN A 72 7.13 -10.83 -6.09
N ALA A 73 5.92 -10.61 -6.60
CA ALA A 73 4.85 -9.95 -5.86
C ALA A 73 3.47 -10.48 -6.22
N VAL A 74 2.50 -10.25 -5.32
CA VAL A 74 1.10 -10.63 -5.47
C VAL A 74 0.18 -9.43 -5.22
N LEU A 75 -0.78 -9.20 -6.12
CA LEU A 75 -1.93 -8.34 -5.89
C LEU A 75 -3.15 -9.19 -5.55
N MET A 76 -3.74 -8.94 -4.39
CA MET A 76 -4.99 -9.55 -3.95
C MET A 76 -6.15 -8.65 -4.37
N VAL A 77 -7.05 -9.11 -5.25
CA VAL A 77 -8.10 -8.26 -5.82
C VAL A 77 -9.43 -8.52 -5.09
N TRP A 78 -9.57 -8.04 -3.85
CA TRP A 78 -10.83 -8.12 -3.09
C TRP A 78 -10.82 -7.13 -1.93
N SER A 79 -11.98 -6.83 -1.34
CA SER A 79 -12.07 -6.00 -0.13
C SER A 79 -11.99 -6.78 1.18
N ALA A 80 -12.39 -8.05 1.21
CA ALA A 80 -12.25 -8.91 2.38
C ALA A 80 -11.99 -10.37 1.97
N PRO A 81 -11.08 -11.09 2.65
CA PRO A 81 -10.41 -10.75 3.90
C PRO A 81 -9.24 -9.78 3.78
N TYR A 82 -9.07 -8.92 4.78
CA TYR A 82 -7.91 -8.02 4.93
C TYR A 82 -7.06 -8.34 6.15
N ALA A 83 -7.52 -9.20 7.06
CA ALA A 83 -6.81 -9.61 8.27
C ALA A 83 -6.67 -11.14 8.40
N VAL A 84 -5.62 -11.57 9.11
CA VAL A 84 -5.37 -12.94 9.55
C VAL A 84 -5.08 -12.87 11.05
N GLU A 85 -6.05 -13.27 11.86
CA GLU A 85 -6.05 -12.94 13.29
C GLU A 85 -5.76 -11.43 13.51
N CYS A 86 -4.66 -11.08 14.16
CA CYS A 86 -4.25 -9.69 14.36
C CYS A 86 -3.32 -9.12 13.26
N ASN A 87 -2.79 -9.97 12.39
CA ASN A 87 -1.87 -9.58 11.31
C ASN A 87 -2.70 -9.10 10.12
N SER A 88 -2.14 -8.23 9.27
CA SER A 88 -2.78 -7.97 7.97
C SER A 88 -2.57 -9.16 7.05
N ILE A 89 -3.47 -9.36 6.08
CA ILE A 89 -3.33 -10.43 5.10
C ILE A 89 -2.08 -10.25 4.22
N THR A 90 -1.74 -9.01 3.86
CA THR A 90 -0.55 -8.69 3.07
C THR A 90 0.73 -8.99 3.85
N SER A 91 0.75 -8.74 5.16
CA SER A 91 1.92 -9.03 5.97
C SER A 91 2.06 -10.50 6.31
N ALA A 92 0.96 -11.19 6.64
CA ALA A 92 0.97 -12.63 6.85
C ALA A 92 1.39 -13.39 5.57
N PHE A 93 0.98 -12.91 4.40
CA PHE A 93 1.38 -13.51 3.11
C PHE A 93 2.88 -13.32 2.87
N THR A 94 3.37 -12.09 2.99
CA THR A 94 4.76 -11.72 2.66
C THR A 94 5.78 -12.25 3.67
N LEU A 95 5.49 -12.17 4.97
CA LEU A 95 6.42 -12.47 6.06
C LEU A 95 6.14 -13.78 6.79
N GLY A 96 4.96 -14.38 6.56
CA GLY A 96 4.42 -15.42 7.42
C GLY A 96 3.56 -14.84 8.54
N PHE A 97 2.59 -15.62 9.01
CA PHE A 97 1.74 -15.24 10.12
C PHE A 97 2.56 -15.19 11.43
N ASP A 98 2.47 -14.08 12.17
CA ASP A 98 3.14 -13.92 13.46
C ASP A 98 2.16 -13.96 14.63
N ALA A 99 2.01 -15.15 15.24
CA ALA A 99 1.15 -15.34 16.41
C ALA A 99 1.66 -14.57 17.64
N ALA A 100 2.99 -14.38 17.77
CA ALA A 100 3.56 -13.67 18.91
C ALA A 100 3.14 -12.19 18.93
N GLN A 101 3.02 -11.57 17.75
CA GLN A 101 2.51 -10.21 17.62
C GLN A 101 1.06 -10.07 18.14
N CYS A 102 0.28 -11.16 18.11
CA CYS A 102 -1.12 -11.15 18.57
C CYS A 102 -1.27 -11.28 20.09
N VAL A 103 -0.24 -11.74 20.81
CA VAL A 103 -0.29 -11.82 22.28
C VAL A 103 -0.38 -10.42 22.89
N LYS A 104 0.43 -9.49 22.38
CA LYS A 104 0.43 -8.07 22.74
C LYS A 104 0.64 -7.23 21.50
N THR A 105 -0.47 -6.74 20.93
CA THR A 105 -0.46 -6.00 19.66
C THR A 105 0.30 -4.68 19.73
N CYS A 106 0.50 -4.13 20.93
CA CYS A 106 1.30 -2.93 21.18
C CYS A 106 2.77 -3.18 21.50
N ASP A 107 3.25 -4.42 21.50
CA ASP A 107 4.69 -4.67 21.68
C ASP A 107 5.46 -4.35 20.39
N PRO A 108 6.79 -4.11 20.48
CA PRO A 108 7.67 -4.04 19.33
C PRO A 108 7.46 -5.22 18.38
N GLY A 109 7.36 -4.93 17.08
CA GLY A 109 7.23 -5.95 16.06
C GLY A 109 8.59 -6.44 15.56
N LYS A 110 8.57 -7.41 14.65
CA LYS A 110 9.79 -7.95 14.03
C LYS A 110 10.28 -7.04 12.89
N PRO A 111 11.59 -6.74 12.81
CA PRO A 111 12.16 -5.99 11.69
C PRO A 111 12.00 -6.76 10.37
N SER A 112 11.54 -6.06 9.33
CA SER A 112 11.53 -6.57 7.97
C SER A 112 12.90 -6.44 7.32
N ALA A 113 13.45 -7.53 6.77
CA ALA A 113 14.68 -7.49 5.98
C ALA A 113 14.56 -6.66 4.68
N TYR A 114 13.33 -6.32 4.27
CA TYR A 114 13.08 -5.45 3.12
C TYR A 114 13.05 -3.95 3.49
N PHE A 115 12.96 -3.61 4.78
CA PHE A 115 12.98 -2.22 5.23
C PHE A 115 14.26 -1.52 4.76
N ASN A 116 14.08 -0.41 4.05
CA ASN A 116 15.12 0.42 3.44
C ASN A 116 16.12 -0.33 2.53
N SER A 117 15.79 -1.55 2.11
CA SER A 117 16.61 -2.40 1.26
C SER A 117 16.81 -1.83 -0.14
N THR A 118 17.85 -2.26 -0.85
CA THR A 118 18.05 -1.99 -2.29
C THR A 118 17.69 -3.19 -3.18
N VAL A 119 17.26 -4.31 -2.60
CA VAL A 119 16.89 -5.56 -3.28
C VAL A 119 15.78 -5.32 -4.33
N THR A 120 16.06 -5.69 -5.57
CA THR A 120 15.14 -5.51 -6.71
C THR A 120 14.33 -6.77 -7.05
N GLN A 121 14.71 -7.93 -6.51
CA GLN A 121 13.99 -9.20 -6.68
C GLN A 121 13.72 -9.81 -5.29
N PRO A 122 12.71 -9.31 -4.56
CA PRO A 122 12.50 -9.63 -3.15
C PRO A 122 12.23 -11.12 -2.89
N PHE A 123 11.52 -11.81 -3.79
CA PHE A 123 11.27 -13.24 -3.60
C PHE A 123 12.52 -14.06 -3.88
N THR A 124 13.20 -13.79 -5.00
CA THR A 124 14.41 -14.56 -5.38
C THR A 124 15.59 -14.32 -4.44
N GLN A 125 15.74 -13.09 -3.91
CA GLN A 125 16.91 -12.71 -3.10
C GLN A 125 16.67 -12.83 -1.60
N LEU A 126 15.43 -12.70 -1.12
CA LEU A 126 15.09 -12.69 0.31
C LEU A 126 14.00 -13.71 0.69
N GLY A 127 13.42 -14.43 -0.27
CA GLY A 127 12.25 -15.28 -0.03
C GLY A 127 10.97 -14.50 0.26
N LEU A 128 10.97 -13.18 0.07
CA LEU A 128 9.85 -12.31 0.39
C LEU A 128 8.99 -12.04 -0.85
N ARG A 129 7.82 -12.66 -0.91
CA ARG A 129 6.84 -12.33 -1.95
C ARG A 129 5.95 -11.19 -1.47
N LEU A 130 6.32 -9.97 -1.88
CA LEU A 130 5.59 -8.76 -1.48
C LEU A 130 4.13 -8.85 -1.89
N SER A 131 3.24 -8.24 -1.11
CA SER A 131 1.82 -8.23 -1.46
C SER A 131 1.12 -6.92 -1.14
N MET A 132 0.07 -6.65 -1.90
CA MET A 132 -0.84 -5.52 -1.76
C MET A 132 -2.26 -5.98 -2.09
N LEU A 133 -3.25 -5.30 -1.54
CA LEU A 133 -4.66 -5.58 -1.73
C LEU A 133 -5.32 -4.43 -2.51
N LEU A 134 -6.12 -4.74 -3.52
CA LEU A 134 -6.96 -3.77 -4.21
C LEU A 134 -8.40 -3.97 -3.74
N PRO A 135 -8.96 -3.06 -2.92
CA PRO A 135 -10.36 -3.12 -2.52
C PRO A 135 -11.29 -3.01 -3.73
N VAL A 136 -12.39 -3.77 -3.74
CA VAL A 136 -13.32 -3.89 -4.89
C VAL A 136 -14.79 -3.79 -4.50
N ASP A 137 -15.12 -3.29 -3.30
CA ASP A 137 -16.52 -3.10 -2.89
C ASP A 137 -17.29 -2.23 -3.91
N PHE A 138 -16.60 -1.29 -4.57
CA PHE A 138 -17.11 -0.48 -5.67
C PHE A 138 -16.19 -0.62 -6.89
N VAL A 139 -16.71 -1.27 -7.94
CA VAL A 139 -15.95 -1.60 -9.16
C VAL A 139 -15.36 -0.36 -9.83
N GLU A 140 -16.14 0.71 -9.98
CA GLU A 140 -15.69 1.93 -10.67
C GLU A 140 -14.60 2.67 -9.88
N GLU A 141 -14.68 2.67 -8.55
CA GLU A 141 -13.60 3.24 -7.71
C GLU A 141 -12.31 2.43 -7.84
N ALA A 142 -12.42 1.10 -7.87
CA ALA A 142 -11.27 0.22 -8.06
C ALA A 142 -10.63 0.42 -9.44
N LYS A 143 -11.43 0.47 -10.53
CA LYS A 143 -10.94 0.80 -11.88
C LYS A 143 -10.26 2.17 -11.92
N ALA A 144 -10.81 3.17 -11.23
CA ALA A 144 -10.19 4.48 -11.14
C ALA A 144 -8.82 4.44 -10.45
N VAL A 145 -8.61 3.57 -9.45
CA VAL A 145 -7.28 3.33 -8.84
C VAL A 145 -6.31 2.76 -9.89
N VAL A 146 -6.74 1.75 -10.65
CA VAL A 146 -5.95 1.14 -11.74
C VAL A 146 -5.55 2.18 -12.79
N ASP A 147 -6.48 3.04 -13.21
CA ASP A 147 -6.21 4.07 -14.21
C ASP A 147 -5.18 5.08 -13.73
N ARG A 148 -5.25 5.48 -12.45
CA ARG A 148 -4.26 6.38 -11.83
C ARG A 148 -2.88 5.72 -11.69
N GLY A 149 -2.80 4.42 -11.42
CA GLY A 149 -1.51 3.73 -11.33
C GLY A 149 -0.89 3.43 -12.69
N LYS A 150 -1.70 3.22 -13.72
CA LYS A 150 -1.24 3.07 -15.12
C LYS A 150 -0.63 4.34 -15.69
N ALA A 151 -1.13 5.52 -15.31
CA ALA A 151 -0.68 6.82 -15.79
C ALA A 151 0.77 7.14 -15.35
N SER A 152 1.71 6.46 -15.97
CA SER A 152 3.16 6.60 -15.82
C SER A 152 3.75 6.90 -17.21
N GLY A 153 4.76 7.77 -17.28
CA GLY A 153 5.50 8.04 -18.52
C GLY A 153 5.20 9.36 -19.23
N PHE A 154 4.07 10.02 -18.96
CA PHE A 154 3.84 11.40 -19.43
C PHE A 154 4.37 12.36 -18.37
N ALA A 155 5.56 12.93 -18.63
CA ALA A 155 6.25 13.97 -17.87
C ALA A 155 5.66 14.28 -16.47
N VAL A 156 6.37 13.91 -15.41
CA VAL A 156 5.92 14.16 -14.03
C VAL A 156 5.52 15.64 -13.89
N PRO A 157 4.23 15.93 -13.60
CA PRO A 157 3.79 17.30 -13.40
C PRO A 157 4.49 17.91 -12.18
N LYS A 158 4.46 19.24 -12.06
CA LYS A 158 4.84 19.87 -10.79
C LYS A 158 3.95 19.27 -9.69
N ALA A 159 4.58 18.80 -8.64
CA ALA A 159 3.92 18.05 -7.57
C ALA A 159 4.40 18.54 -6.21
N SER A 160 3.62 18.23 -5.17
CA SER A 160 3.95 18.48 -3.78
C SER A 160 3.84 17.22 -2.92
N ALA A 161 4.77 17.07 -1.98
CA ALA A 161 4.72 16.09 -0.90
C ALA A 161 4.40 16.82 0.40
N TYR A 162 3.21 16.56 0.94
CA TYR A 162 2.66 17.20 2.13
C TYR A 162 2.85 16.30 3.36
N TYR A 163 3.51 16.84 4.38
CA TYR A 163 3.73 16.18 5.67
C TYR A 163 3.12 17.03 6.76
N LEU A 164 2.07 16.54 7.41
CA LEU A 164 1.35 17.31 8.43
C LEU A 164 1.75 16.87 9.83
N ARG A 165 2.16 17.86 10.64
CA ARG A 165 2.28 17.71 12.09
C ARG A 165 1.01 18.27 12.72
N THR A 166 0.23 17.38 13.32
CA THR A 166 -1.12 17.67 13.82
C THR A 166 -1.10 18.06 15.30
N THR A 167 -2.25 18.43 15.87
CA THR A 167 -2.41 18.61 17.32
C THR A 167 -2.44 17.29 18.09
N GLU A 168 -2.60 16.14 17.41
CA GLU A 168 -2.60 14.81 18.03
C GLU A 168 -1.17 14.32 18.26
N ALA A 169 -0.53 14.83 19.31
CA ALA A 169 0.89 14.64 19.59
C ALA A 169 1.34 13.16 19.61
N SER A 170 0.50 12.26 20.14
CA SER A 170 0.79 10.82 20.16
C SER A 170 0.94 10.24 18.76
N ARG A 171 0.16 10.70 17.77
CA ARG A 171 0.20 10.20 16.40
C ARG A 171 1.19 10.94 15.49
N ASN A 172 1.95 11.89 16.04
CA ASN A 172 3.08 12.53 15.37
C ASN A 172 4.41 11.76 15.54
N SER A 173 4.39 10.50 16.01
CA SER A 173 5.62 9.75 16.33
C SER A 173 6.58 9.57 15.16
N ARG A 174 6.07 9.54 13.92
CA ARG A 174 6.91 9.54 12.69
C ARG A 174 7.32 10.93 12.19
N ALA A 175 6.80 12.01 12.76
CA ALA A 175 7.00 13.38 12.27
C ALA A 175 8.45 13.87 12.43
N ALA A 176 9.26 13.21 13.25
CA ALA A 176 10.70 13.44 13.34
C ALA A 176 11.46 12.97 12.07
N PHE A 177 10.85 12.10 11.26
CA PHE A 177 11.44 11.58 10.04
C PHE A 177 10.96 12.29 8.78
N PHE A 178 10.07 13.30 8.89
CA PHE A 178 9.62 14.04 7.71
C PHE A 178 10.81 14.63 6.96
N PRO A 179 10.88 14.46 5.62
CA PRO A 179 11.88 15.11 4.80
C PRO A 179 11.87 16.62 5.04
N PRO A 180 13.04 17.28 5.03
CA PRO A 180 13.11 18.73 5.21
C PRO A 180 12.37 19.45 4.08
N ASP A 181 11.78 20.60 4.40
CA ASP A 181 11.18 21.50 3.41
C ASP A 181 12.17 21.87 2.31
N GLY A 182 11.70 21.88 1.07
CA GLY A 182 12.55 22.21 -0.07
C GLY A 182 12.02 21.72 -1.40
N VAL A 183 12.84 21.89 -2.44
CA VAL A 183 12.49 21.50 -3.82
C VAL A 183 13.45 20.42 -4.30
N VAL A 184 12.91 19.31 -4.77
CA VAL A 184 13.65 18.26 -5.48
C VAL A 184 13.57 18.56 -6.98
N ASN A 185 14.42 19.48 -7.46
CA ASN A 185 14.36 20.03 -8.82
C ASN A 185 14.33 18.96 -9.92
N GLN A 186 15.17 17.93 -9.81
CA GLN A 186 15.25 16.83 -10.78
C GLN A 186 13.94 16.04 -10.92
N ARG A 187 13.06 16.11 -9.92
CA ARG A 187 11.78 15.40 -9.86
C ARG A 187 10.57 16.34 -9.89
N LYS A 188 10.77 17.66 -10.04
CA LYS A 188 9.71 18.69 -10.01
C LYS A 188 8.78 18.58 -8.79
N LEU A 189 9.33 18.16 -7.65
CA LEU A 189 8.59 17.94 -6.42
C LEU A 189 8.95 19.00 -5.37
N THR A 190 7.96 19.58 -4.71
CA THR A 190 8.14 20.44 -3.52
C THR A 190 7.75 19.68 -2.26
N ILE A 191 8.62 19.65 -1.26
CA ILE A 191 8.33 19.09 0.07
C ILE A 191 7.79 20.21 0.96
N LYS A 192 6.66 19.95 1.62
CA LYS A 192 5.94 20.90 2.48
C LYS A 192 5.58 20.25 3.82
N ASN A 193 6.20 20.71 4.89
CA ASN A 193 5.89 20.39 6.27
C ASN A 193 4.93 21.44 6.81
N ILE A 194 3.73 21.02 7.18
CA ILE A 194 2.66 21.92 7.60
C ILE A 194 2.24 21.57 9.03
N LYS A 195 2.11 22.59 9.88
CA LYS A 195 1.47 22.44 11.20
C LYS A 195 -0.03 22.68 11.06
N ALA A 196 -0.78 21.63 10.79
CA ALA A 196 -2.24 21.67 10.63
C ALA A 196 -2.83 20.27 10.85
N ASN A 197 -4.13 20.22 11.16
CA ASN A 197 -4.86 18.96 11.28
C ASN A 197 -5.33 18.41 9.92
N SER A 198 -5.60 19.30 8.97
CA SER A 198 -6.01 18.93 7.60
C SER A 198 -5.32 19.81 6.56
N LEU A 199 -5.22 19.26 5.35
CA LEU A 199 -4.83 19.98 4.15
C LEU A 199 -6.11 20.39 3.40
N GLU A 200 -6.12 21.56 2.79
CA GLU A 200 -7.29 22.08 2.07
C GLU A 200 -6.89 22.65 0.71
N GLY A 201 -7.69 22.34 -0.32
CA GLY A 201 -7.59 22.97 -1.64
C GLY A 201 -6.33 22.64 -2.45
N ALA A 202 -5.43 21.79 -1.97
CA ALA A 202 -4.19 21.45 -2.67
C ALA A 202 -4.47 20.67 -3.96
N GLN A 203 -3.87 21.12 -5.08
CA GLN A 203 -4.20 20.60 -6.43
C GLN A 203 -3.12 19.72 -7.06
N ASP A 204 -2.01 19.49 -6.35
CA ASP A 204 -0.77 18.89 -6.84
C ASP A 204 -0.24 17.80 -5.89
N VAL A 205 -1.14 17.09 -5.20
CA VAL A 205 -0.76 16.13 -4.15
C VAL A 205 -0.16 14.87 -4.76
N MET A 206 1.12 14.61 -4.50
CA MET A 206 1.80 13.35 -4.82
C MET A 206 2.07 12.52 -3.57
N VAL A 207 2.36 13.16 -2.44
CA VAL A 207 2.45 12.49 -1.15
C VAL A 207 1.61 13.26 -0.13
N TYR A 208 0.83 12.56 0.68
CA TYR A 208 0.20 13.16 1.86
C TYR A 208 0.30 12.21 3.06
N GLN A 209 1.07 12.62 4.08
CA GLN A 209 1.18 11.88 5.33
C GLN A 209 0.81 12.75 6.54
N THR A 210 -0.05 12.21 7.40
CA THR A 210 -0.54 12.87 8.62
C THR A 210 -0.63 11.87 9.79
N GLY A 211 -1.04 12.36 10.96
CA GLY A 211 -1.31 11.58 12.16
C GLY A 211 -2.75 11.69 12.68
N MET A 212 -3.67 12.35 11.95
CA MET A 212 -5.06 12.43 12.41
C MET A 212 -5.75 11.06 12.40
N SER A 213 -6.65 10.86 13.34
CA SER A 213 -7.59 9.72 13.37
C SER A 213 -8.62 9.70 12.24
N LYS A 214 -9.02 10.89 11.80
CA LYS A 214 -9.92 11.14 10.67
C LYS A 214 -9.39 12.38 9.96
N VAL A 215 -9.22 12.29 8.64
CA VAL A 215 -8.66 13.38 7.85
C VAL A 215 -9.79 14.12 7.15
N ASP A 216 -9.98 15.38 7.53
CA ASP A 216 -11.00 16.24 6.93
C ASP A 216 -10.54 16.79 5.57
N LYS A 217 -11.51 17.29 4.79
CA LYS A 217 -11.32 18.08 3.56
C LYS A 217 -10.67 17.33 2.39
N LEU A 218 -10.69 16.00 2.40
CA LEU A 218 -10.15 15.18 1.31
C LEU A 218 -10.83 15.47 -0.03
N ASP A 219 -12.12 15.81 -0.02
CA ASP A 219 -12.94 16.22 -1.16
C ASP A 219 -12.46 17.52 -1.81
N THR A 220 -11.66 18.33 -1.11
CA THR A 220 -11.07 19.57 -1.65
C THR A 220 -9.73 19.35 -2.34
N LEU A 221 -9.16 18.14 -2.23
CA LEU A 221 -7.82 17.83 -2.69
C LEU A 221 -7.84 17.20 -4.08
N ARG A 222 -6.79 17.47 -4.86
CA ARG A 222 -6.52 16.76 -6.11
C ARG A 222 -5.20 16.00 -5.99
N PHE A 223 -5.34 14.68 -5.96
CA PHE A 223 -4.23 13.75 -6.04
C PHE A 223 -3.80 13.56 -7.48
N LEU A 224 -2.49 13.54 -7.70
CA LEU A 224 -1.90 13.24 -9.00
C LEU A 224 -1.86 11.72 -9.21
N PRO A 225 -1.88 11.24 -10.47
CA PRO A 225 -1.70 9.82 -10.74
C PRO A 225 -0.37 9.30 -10.16
N GLY A 226 -0.42 8.18 -9.45
CA GLY A 226 0.69 7.66 -8.65
C GLY A 226 0.79 8.27 -7.23
N ALA A 227 -0.13 9.10 -6.78
CA ALA A 227 -0.02 9.67 -5.44
C ALA A 227 -0.11 8.60 -4.33
N LEU A 228 0.71 8.76 -3.30
CA LEU A 228 0.73 7.91 -2.10
C LEU A 228 0.21 8.71 -0.91
N ALA A 229 -0.75 8.18 -0.16
CA ALA A 229 -1.27 8.90 1.00
C ALA A 229 -1.65 7.95 2.14
N ASP A 230 -1.33 8.33 3.36
CA ASP A 230 -1.65 7.53 4.54
C ASP A 230 -1.64 8.36 5.83
N HIS A 231 -2.13 7.75 6.90
CA HIS A 231 -2.24 8.38 8.21
C HIS A 231 -1.82 7.41 9.32
N LEU A 232 -1.14 7.95 10.33
CA LEU A 232 -0.65 7.19 11.48
C LEU A 232 -1.76 7.01 12.51
N THR A 233 -2.68 6.09 12.24
CA THR A 233 -3.73 5.70 13.19
C THR A 233 -3.83 4.21 13.39
N SER A 234 -4.35 3.86 14.56
CA SER A 234 -4.85 2.52 14.83
C SER A 234 -5.97 2.15 13.88
N PHE A 235 -6.08 0.88 13.53
CA PHE A 235 -7.19 0.35 12.71
C PHE A 235 -7.38 1.02 11.34
N GLY A 236 -6.42 1.81 10.83
CA GLY A 236 -6.53 2.40 9.49
C GLY A 236 -6.60 1.35 8.36
N GLY A 237 -6.21 0.10 8.63
CA GLY A 237 -6.36 -1.04 7.72
C GLY A 237 -7.66 -1.82 7.92
N ASP A 238 -8.51 -1.45 8.87
CA ASP A 238 -9.83 -2.04 9.04
C ASP A 238 -10.80 -1.47 7.99
N LEU A 239 -10.85 -2.13 6.81
CA LEU A 239 -11.56 -1.59 5.65
C LEU A 239 -13.07 -1.47 5.84
N ARG A 240 -13.65 -2.26 6.76
CA ARG A 240 -15.08 -2.24 7.11
C ARG A 240 -15.36 -1.71 8.52
N GLY A 241 -14.35 -1.17 9.18
CA GLY A 241 -14.46 -0.62 10.53
C GLY A 241 -15.16 0.74 10.54
N ASN A 242 -15.80 1.06 11.68
CA ASN A 242 -16.48 2.35 11.90
C ASN A 242 -15.71 3.29 12.85
N GLY A 243 -14.50 2.91 13.29
CA GLY A 243 -13.72 3.63 14.29
C GLY A 243 -12.88 4.77 13.72
N GLN A 244 -11.58 4.51 13.54
CA GLN A 244 -10.65 5.42 12.86
C GLN A 244 -10.92 5.37 11.35
N MET A 245 -10.48 6.38 10.60
CA MET A 245 -10.68 6.44 9.16
C MET A 245 -10.00 5.24 8.46
N SER A 246 -10.75 4.54 7.61
CA SER A 246 -10.20 3.48 6.77
C SER A 246 -9.24 4.08 5.73
N SER A 247 -8.13 3.39 5.48
CA SER A 247 -7.16 3.74 4.44
C SER A 247 -7.77 3.72 3.04
N GLN A 248 -8.88 3.00 2.83
CA GLN A 248 -9.61 3.04 1.55
C GLN A 248 -10.14 4.44 1.22
N ARG A 249 -10.43 5.26 2.23
CA ARG A 249 -10.88 6.66 2.02
C ARG A 249 -9.82 7.51 1.29
N TRP A 250 -8.53 7.15 1.39
CA TRP A 250 -7.49 7.78 0.57
C TRP A 250 -7.62 7.44 -0.91
N LEU A 251 -7.96 6.18 -1.23
CA LEU A 251 -8.16 5.74 -2.62
C LEU A 251 -9.40 6.40 -3.22
N GLU A 252 -10.49 6.50 -2.46
CA GLU A 252 -11.72 7.20 -2.85
C GLU A 252 -11.45 8.70 -3.10
N ALA A 253 -10.61 9.32 -2.29
CA ALA A 253 -10.19 10.71 -2.47
C ALA A 253 -9.25 10.94 -3.68
N GLY A 254 -8.73 9.87 -4.29
CA GLY A 254 -7.89 9.94 -5.50
C GLY A 254 -6.44 9.51 -5.32
N ALA A 255 -6.02 9.06 -4.12
CA ALA A 255 -4.71 8.42 -3.97
C ALA A 255 -4.65 7.12 -4.79
N THR A 256 -3.45 6.73 -5.18
CA THR A 256 -3.20 5.51 -5.96
C THR A 256 -2.84 4.32 -5.06
N ALA A 257 -2.21 4.58 -3.92
CA ALA A 257 -1.96 3.58 -2.90
C ALA A 257 -1.97 4.20 -1.50
N SER A 258 -2.25 3.34 -0.51
CA SER A 258 -2.31 3.71 0.90
C SER A 258 -1.84 2.58 1.82
N TYR A 259 -1.82 2.87 3.11
CA TYR A 259 -1.42 1.99 4.18
C TYR A 259 -2.28 2.24 5.42
N GLY A 260 -2.56 1.19 6.18
CA GLY A 260 -3.10 1.28 7.54
C GLY A 260 -2.90 -0.01 8.32
N THR A 261 -3.04 0.00 9.64
CA THR A 261 -2.91 -1.23 10.44
C THR A 261 -4.27 -1.88 10.68
N VAL A 262 -4.37 -3.21 10.61
CA VAL A 262 -5.65 -3.93 10.82
C VAL A 262 -5.98 -4.16 12.30
N THR A 263 -5.02 -3.89 13.19
CA THR A 263 -5.17 -3.96 14.64
C THR A 263 -4.48 -2.78 15.31
N GLU A 264 -4.77 -2.56 16.60
CA GLU A 264 -4.13 -1.53 17.43
C GLU A 264 -2.61 -1.71 17.45
N PRO A 265 -1.84 -0.80 16.83
CA PRO A 265 -0.39 -0.92 16.73
C PRO A 265 0.33 -0.20 17.87
N CYS A 266 -0.37 0.63 18.66
CA CYS A 266 0.22 1.76 19.37
C CYS A 266 0.96 2.72 18.41
N ASN A 267 1.42 3.86 18.92
CA ASN A 267 2.02 4.91 18.12
C ASN A 267 3.51 4.69 17.80
N TYR A 268 3.98 3.45 17.64
CA TYR A 268 5.36 3.17 17.23
C TYR A 268 5.57 3.57 15.77
N TRP A 269 6.48 4.50 15.51
CA TRP A 269 6.76 4.94 14.14
C TRP A 269 7.16 3.77 13.22
N GLN A 270 7.79 2.73 13.76
CA GLN A 270 8.25 1.54 13.03
C GLN A 270 7.11 0.75 12.38
N LYS A 271 5.89 0.84 12.94
CA LYS A 271 4.69 0.17 12.41
C LYS A 271 3.99 0.98 11.32
N PHE A 272 4.57 2.09 10.90
CA PHE A 272 4.03 2.96 9.86
C PHE A 272 5.10 3.30 8.81
N PRO A 273 4.68 3.74 7.61
CA PRO A 273 5.59 4.17 6.58
C PRO A 273 6.50 5.28 7.08
N ASN A 274 7.81 5.03 7.06
CA ASN A 274 8.83 6.04 7.30
C ASN A 274 8.85 7.01 6.11
N PRO A 275 8.51 8.29 6.34
CA PRO A 275 8.27 9.29 5.29
C PRO A 275 9.50 9.54 4.40
N THR A 276 10.70 9.61 5.00
CA THR A 276 11.95 9.80 4.24
C THR A 276 12.32 8.58 3.42
N VAL A 277 12.16 7.38 3.98
CA VAL A 277 12.46 6.13 3.25
C VAL A 277 11.47 5.93 2.10
N LEU A 278 10.17 6.13 2.34
CA LEU A 278 9.12 6.07 1.32
C LEU A 278 9.45 7.01 0.16
N LEU A 279 9.62 8.31 0.46
CA LEU A 279 9.83 9.32 -0.57
C LEU A 279 11.10 9.04 -1.37
N ARG A 280 12.21 8.74 -0.70
CA ARG A 280 13.49 8.48 -1.36
C ARG A 280 13.41 7.32 -2.35
N HIS A 281 12.82 6.20 -1.95
CA HIS A 281 12.67 5.05 -2.83
C HIS A 281 11.69 5.35 -3.96
N TYR A 282 10.55 5.96 -3.68
CA TYR A 282 9.57 6.29 -4.72
C TYR A 282 10.14 7.22 -5.79
N LEU A 283 10.86 8.27 -5.38
CA LEU A 283 11.58 9.17 -6.30
C LEU A 283 12.77 8.50 -7.01
N SER A 284 13.22 7.32 -6.59
CA SER A 284 14.22 6.55 -7.34
C SER A 284 13.62 5.76 -8.51
N GLY A 285 12.28 5.67 -8.57
CA GLY A 285 11.55 5.02 -9.66
C GLY A 285 11.10 3.59 -9.38
N VAL A 286 11.16 3.13 -8.13
CA VAL A 286 10.52 1.86 -7.73
C VAL A 286 9.00 2.02 -7.69
N THR A 287 8.26 0.91 -7.70
CA THR A 287 6.79 0.97 -7.69
C THR A 287 6.23 1.34 -6.32
N ALA A 288 4.94 1.69 -6.27
CA ALA A 288 4.25 2.00 -5.01
C ALA A 288 4.32 0.85 -4.01
N LEU A 289 4.18 -0.41 -4.48
CA LEU A 289 4.36 -1.59 -3.64
C LEU A 289 5.74 -1.62 -2.99
N GLU A 290 6.79 -1.46 -3.80
CA GLU A 290 8.18 -1.53 -3.31
C GLU A 290 8.48 -0.37 -2.36
N ALA A 291 8.04 0.85 -2.69
CA ALA A 291 8.25 2.04 -1.86
C ALA A 291 7.61 1.87 -0.48
N TYR A 292 6.35 1.42 -0.42
CA TYR A 292 5.65 1.18 0.82
C TYR A 292 6.31 0.07 1.65
N TRP A 293 6.59 -1.09 1.05
CA TRP A 293 7.23 -2.21 1.75
C TRP A 293 8.63 -1.88 2.26
N ARG A 294 9.39 -1.03 1.54
CA ARG A 294 10.69 -0.52 2.01
C ARG A 294 10.55 0.45 3.17
N SER A 295 9.38 1.05 3.38
CA SER A 295 9.19 2.13 4.34
C SER A 295 8.69 1.68 5.72
N VAL A 296 8.21 0.44 5.89
CA VAL A 296 7.68 -0.03 7.18
C VAL A 296 8.65 -1.00 7.83
N ALA A 297 9.13 -0.67 9.04
CA ALA A 297 10.13 -1.48 9.73
C ALA A 297 9.51 -2.71 10.40
N TRP A 298 8.31 -2.59 10.99
CA TRP A 298 7.58 -3.66 11.70
C TRP A 298 6.19 -3.85 11.09
N PRO A 299 6.07 -4.48 9.91
CA PRO A 299 4.86 -4.43 9.12
C PRO A 299 3.80 -5.48 9.49
N ALA A 300 3.99 -6.33 10.52
CA ALA A 300 3.10 -7.46 10.82
C ALA A 300 1.59 -7.12 10.83
N GLN A 301 1.23 -5.94 11.31
CA GLN A 301 -0.15 -5.45 11.38
C GLN A 301 -0.58 -4.60 10.16
N GLY A 302 0.35 -4.27 9.27
CA GLY A 302 0.22 -3.29 8.20
C GLY A 302 -0.42 -3.82 6.93
N LEU A 303 -1.58 -3.31 6.56
CA LEU A 303 -2.26 -3.56 5.29
C LEU A 303 -1.81 -2.54 4.25
N PHE A 304 -1.31 -3.05 3.12
CA PHE A 304 -0.94 -2.24 1.97
C PHE A 304 -2.05 -2.32 0.93
N ILE A 305 -2.58 -1.19 0.48
CA ILE A 305 -3.68 -1.15 -0.49
C ILE A 305 -3.41 -0.27 -1.70
N GLY A 306 -4.04 -0.59 -2.83
CA GLY A 306 -4.02 0.22 -4.06
C GLY A 306 -3.37 -0.48 -5.26
N ASP A 307 -2.77 0.31 -6.16
CA ASP A 307 -2.07 -0.18 -7.34
C ASP A 307 -0.58 -0.45 -7.05
N PRO A 308 -0.11 -1.71 -7.13
CA PRO A 308 1.26 -2.07 -6.81
C PRO A 308 2.29 -1.65 -7.87
N LEU A 309 1.89 -1.40 -9.12
CA LEU A 309 2.78 -1.08 -10.24
C LEU A 309 2.92 0.42 -10.50
N ALA A 310 2.11 1.26 -9.83
CA ALA A 310 2.21 2.71 -9.94
C ALA A 310 3.65 3.21 -9.68
N ALA A 311 4.28 3.77 -10.71
CA ALA A 311 5.68 4.21 -10.68
C ALA A 311 5.90 5.50 -11.50
N PRO A 312 5.31 6.65 -11.09
CA PRO A 312 5.34 7.90 -11.85
C PRO A 312 6.76 8.45 -12.03
N TYR A 313 7.72 8.05 -11.20
CA TYR A 313 9.12 8.47 -11.25
C TYR A 313 10.06 7.46 -11.94
N ALA A 314 9.53 6.33 -12.42
CA ALA A 314 10.30 5.38 -13.22
C ALA A 314 10.79 6.06 -14.51
N SER A 315 11.99 5.69 -14.96
CA SER A 315 12.51 6.22 -16.22
C SER A 315 11.77 5.55 -17.38
N TYR A 316 11.16 6.34 -18.26
CA TYR A 316 10.57 5.82 -19.49
C TYR A 316 11.70 5.28 -20.37
N ARG A 317 11.72 3.96 -20.59
CA ARG A 317 12.54 3.37 -21.65
C ARG A 317 11.72 3.47 -22.94
N ARG A 318 12.24 4.20 -23.92
CA ARG A 318 11.76 4.12 -25.31
C ARG A 318 11.99 2.73 -25.86
#